data_AF-A0A850PS02-F1
#
_entry.id   AF-A0A850PS02-F1
#
_cell.length_a   1.000
_cell.length_b   1.000
_cell.length_c   1.000
_cell.angle_alpha   90.00
_cell.angle_beta   90.00
_cell.angle_gamma   90.00
#
_symmetry.space_group_name_H-M   'P 1'
#
loop_
_entity.id
_entity.type
_entity.pdbx_description
1 polymer ?
#
loop_
_entity_poly.entity_id
_entity_poly.type
_entity_poly.pdbx_seq_one_letter_code
_entity_poly.pdbx_strand_id
1 'polypeptide(L)' 'MLALDRAGEIPPPEMRTLDAIHLSAALAAPDLRALVTYDARLSDAARNAGITIVDPR' A
#
# COMPACT_ATOMS: atom_id res chain seq x y z
N MET A 1 11.17 -5.17 -12.25
CA MET A 1 11.00 -3.79 -11.77
C MET A 1 11.09 -3.80 -10.27
N LEU A 2 11.96 -3.00 -9.68
CA LEU A 2 12.15 -2.99 -8.23
C LEU A 2 10.90 -2.34 -7.58
N ALA A 3 10.59 -2.70 -6.33
CA ALA A 3 9.41 -2.17 -5.63
C ALA A 3 9.43 -0.63 -5.50
N LEU A 4 10.61 -0.01 -5.53
CA LEU A 4 10.77 1.44 -5.45
C LEU A 4 10.33 2.16 -6.73
N ASP A 5 10.70 1.63 -7.90
CA ASP A 5 10.27 2.20 -9.19
C ASP A 5 8.74 2.18 -9.28
N ARG A 6 8.14 1.05 -8.91
CA ARG A 6 6.68 0.90 -8.84
C ARG A 6 6.03 1.86 -7.86
N ALA A 7 6.66 2.11 -6.71
CA ALA A 7 6.13 3.06 -5.74
C ALA A 7 6.02 4.47 -6.34
N GLY A 8 6.97 4.88 -7.19
CA GLY A 8 6.93 6.17 -7.88
C GLY A 8 5.82 6.30 -8.93
N GLU A 9 5.22 5.19 -9.36
CA GLU A 9 4.16 5.16 -10.35
C GLU A 9 2.75 5.09 -9.73
N ILE A 10 2.64 4.89 -8.41
CA ILE A 10 1.36 4.76 -7.71
C ILE A 10 0.70 6.13 -7.57
N PRO A 11 -0.50 6.35 -8.16
CA PRO A 11 -1.25 7.57 -7.95
C PRO A 11 -1.96 7.57 -6.58
N PRO A 12 -2.34 8.74 -6.05
CA PRO A 12 -2.10 10.08 -6.61
C PRO A 12 -0.73 10.65 -6.20
N PRO A 13 -0.20 11.68 -6.89
CA PRO A 13 1.14 12.21 -6.65
C PRO A 13 1.35 12.82 -5.24
N GLU A 14 0.28 13.21 -4.56
CA GLU A 14 0.30 13.67 -3.16
C GLU A 14 0.39 12.53 -2.13
N MET A 15 0.40 11.27 -2.57
CA MET A 15 0.65 10.13 -1.70
C MET A 15 2.03 10.28 -1.03
N ARG A 16 2.09 10.01 0.27
CA ARG A 16 3.36 10.07 1.00
C ARG A 16 4.27 8.95 0.49
N THR A 17 5.57 9.24 0.39
CA THR A 17 6.57 8.29 -0.11
C THR A 17 6.54 6.96 0.64
N LEU A 18 6.38 6.97 1.96
CA LEU A 18 6.33 5.74 2.77
C LEU A 18 5.08 4.90 2.45
N ASP A 19 3.93 5.55 2.25
CA ASP A 19 2.67 4.88 1.90
C ASP A 19 2.78 4.24 0.51
N ALA A 20 3.36 4.95 -0.46
CA ALA A 20 3.59 4.45 -1.80
C ALA A 20 4.53 3.23 -1.81
N ILE A 21 5.60 3.26 -1.01
CA ILE A 21 6.52 2.14 -0.87
C ILE A 21 5.82 0.93 -0.22
N HIS A 22 5.06 1.16 0.86
CA HIS A 22 4.31 0.08 1.52
C HIS A 22 3.27 -0.54 0.60
N LEU A 23 2.52 0.30 -0.12
CA LEU A 23 1.50 -0.17 -1.05
C LEU A 23 2.12 -0.93 -2.22
N SER A 24 3.22 -0.44 -2.79
CA SER A 24 3.97 -1.15 -3.82
C SER A 24 4.47 -2.52 -3.35
N ALA A 25 5.03 -2.59 -2.14
CA ALA A 25 5.48 -3.85 -1.56
C ALA A 25 4.32 -4.82 -1.34
N ALA A 26 3.18 -4.33 -0.85
CA ALA A 26 1.97 -5.13 -0.65
C ALA A 26 1.43 -5.68 -1.99
N LEU A 27 1.34 -4.84 -3.02
CA LEU A 27 0.90 -5.24 -4.37
C LEU A 27 1.84 -6.24 -5.05
N ALA A 28 3.12 -6.23 -4.70
CA ALA A 28 4.12 -7.16 -5.23
C ALA A 28 4.14 -8.52 -4.51
N ALA A 29 3.45 -8.66 -3.37
CA ALA A 29 3.47 -9.88 -2.58
C ALA A 29 2.42 -10.90 -3.10
N PRO A 30 2.84 -12.06 -3.64
CA PRO A 30 1.94 -12.97 -4.37
C PRO A 30 0.87 -13.64 -3.49
N ASP A 31 1.19 -13.89 -2.22
CA ASP A 31 0.30 -14.57 -1.28
C ASP A 31 -0.21 -13.63 -0.16
N LEU A 32 -0.25 -12.32 -0.43
CA LEU A 32 -0.74 -11.35 0.55
C LEU A 32 -2.20 -11.63 0.87
N ARG A 33 -2.48 -11.89 2.16
CA ARG A 33 -3.86 -12.11 2.65
C ARG A 33 -4.50 -10.83 3.15
N ALA A 34 -3.73 -10.00 3.84
CA ALA A 34 -4.15 -8.70 4.32
C ALA A 34 -2.93 -7.83 4.61
N LEU A 35 -3.12 -6.51 4.54
CA LEU A 35 -2.18 -5.51 5.06
C LEU A 35 -2.65 -5.10 6.45
N VAL A 36 -1.77 -5.24 7.44
CA VAL A 36 -2.02 -4.77 8.81
C VAL A 36 -1.45 -3.37 8.94
N THR A 37 -2.27 -2.39 9.31
CA THR A 37 -1.79 -1.03 9.55
C THR A 37 -2.70 -0.26 10.49
N TYR A 38 -2.10 0.63 11.28
CA TYR A 38 -2.81 1.61 12.10
C TYR A 38 -2.99 2.96 11.37
N ASP A 39 -2.32 3.15 10.24
CA ASP A 39 -2.41 4.39 9.49
C ASP A 39 -3.68 4.38 8.63
N ALA A 40 -4.58 5.34 8.89
CA ALA A 40 -5.85 5.45 8.19
C ALA A 40 -5.67 5.80 6.71
N ARG A 41 -4.67 6.63 6.36
CA ARG A 41 -4.41 7.03 4.97
C ARG A 41 -3.88 5.86 4.16
N LEU A 42 -2.95 5.09 4.73
CA LEU A 42 -2.46 3.87 4.09
C LEU A 42 -3.56 2.81 3.99
N SER A 43 -4.41 2.70 5.02
CA SER A 43 -5.58 1.82 4.98
C SER A 43 -6.48 2.15 3.79
N ASP A 44 -6.80 3.42 3.59
CA ASP A 44 -7.67 3.86 2.50
C ASP A 44 -7.03 3.65 1.13
N ALA A 45 -5.74 3.97 0.99
CA ALA A 45 -4.99 3.71 -0.25
C ALA A 45 -4.96 2.22 -0.61
N ALA A 46 -4.69 1.35 0.37
CA ALA A 46 -4.66 -0.09 0.16
C ALA A 46 -6.05 -0.68 -0.13
N ARG A 47 -7.11 -0.21 0.53
CA ARG A 47 -8.50 -0.58 0.21
C ARG A 47 -8.86 -0.21 -1.23
N ASN A 48 -8.49 0.99 -1.67
CA ASN A 48 -8.72 1.44 -3.04
C ASN A 48 -7.98 0.58 -4.07
N ALA A 49 -6.83 0.00 -3.68
CA ALA A 49 -6.08 -0.95 -4.48
C ALA A 49 -6.59 -2.40 -4.39
N GLY A 50 -7.69 -2.65 -3.68
CA GLY A 50 -8.31 -3.98 -3.54
C GLY A 50 -7.66 -4.87 -2.48
N ILE A 51 -6.80 -4.31 -1.61
CA ILE A 51 -6.13 -5.06 -0.54
C ILE A 51 -7.01 -5.08 0.71
N THR A 52 -7.19 -6.28 1.27
CA THR A 52 -7.84 -6.46 2.57
C THR A 52 -7.03 -5.78 3.68
N ILE A 53 -7.66 -4.95 4.49
CA ILE A 53 -7.02 -4.27 5.63
C ILE A 53 -7.45 -4.89 6.95
N VAL A 54 -6.47 -5.06 7.83
CA VAL A 54 -6.68 -5.34 9.26
C VAL A 54 -6.16 -4.15 10.06
N ASP A 55 -7.04 -3.52 10.83
CA ASP A 55 -6.71 -2.45 11.76
C ASP A 55 -6.79 -3.00 13.19
N PRO A 56 -5.67 -3.12 13.94
CA PRO A 56 -5.68 -3.73 15.28
C PRO A 56 -6.17 -2.81 16.41
N ARG A 57 -6.75 -1.63 16.11
CA ARG A 57 -7.36 -0.73 17.10
C ARG A 57 -8.75 -1.17 17.54
#